data_AF-A0A437ADH3-F1
#
_entry.id   AF-A0A437ADH3-F1
#
_cell.length_a   1.000
_cell.length_b   1.000
_cell.length_c   1.000
_cell.angle_alpha   90.00
_cell.angle_beta   90.00
_cell.angle_gamma   90.00
#
_symmetry.space_group_name_H-M   'P 1'
#
loop_
_entity.id
_entity.type
_entity.pdbx_description
1 polymer ?
#
loop_
_entity_poly.entity_id
_entity_poly.type
_entity_poly.pdbx_seq_one_letter_code
_entity_poly.pdbx_strand_id
1 'polypeptide(L)'
;MIVDATHPSQLLTVLETLKRPLFILSISDTPPRGIQTVRFTNFDTAHPGPSKKADISHTPASHAFYKTAIYDFKEKRVWHGWDLVGRYPKLASRKSNISNTVSTEMSKTPELTLYTGQTPNGIKISIALSLLSLPYTHRPISLPTHEQKSPWFISINPNGRIPALTDHRPPSSLDEPLHIMESGAILLYLVDTYDDENKIGFEKGTREYWEMVQWVFWQNAGLGPMQGQANHFVRYAGEDIRYGKDRYVNETRRLYSVLETRLESQEGKGSRWVVGDRISIADITIFGWAVFAEWAGVGLEGFERVRAWRERMEGVEGVKRGRDVEGAKGLRGVIGDREKEREVEEESRRWILEGMKRDAERK
;
A
#
# COMPACT_ATOMS: atom_id res chain seq x y z
N MET A 1 37.41 17.51 -8.57
CA MET A 1 38.71 17.56 -7.88
C MET A 1 38.49 16.96 -6.50
N ILE A 2 39.09 15.80 -6.20
CA ILE A 2 38.94 15.14 -4.91
C ILE A 2 39.92 15.84 -3.95
N VAL A 3 39.42 16.36 -2.84
CA VAL A 3 40.25 16.93 -1.77
C VAL A 3 40.01 16.08 -0.53
N ASP A 4 41.01 15.31 -0.14
CA ASP A 4 41.04 14.58 1.13
C ASP A 4 41.43 15.57 2.22
N ALA A 5 40.46 16.01 3.03
CA ALA A 5 40.64 17.09 3.99
C ALA A 5 40.64 16.54 5.42
N THR A 6 41.79 16.06 5.86
CA THR A 6 42.04 15.73 7.28
C THR A 6 42.53 16.93 8.09
N HIS A 7 42.73 18.10 7.47
CA HIS A 7 43.28 19.31 8.14
C HIS A 7 42.48 20.59 7.83
N PRO A 8 42.08 21.40 8.83
CA PRO A 8 41.18 22.57 8.67
C PRO A 8 41.69 23.71 7.77
N SER A 9 43.01 23.86 7.62
CA SER A 9 43.60 24.99 6.87
C SER A 9 43.48 24.86 5.35
N GLN A 10 43.26 23.66 4.82
CA GLN A 10 43.11 23.43 3.37
C GLN A 10 41.68 23.66 2.86
N LEU A 11 40.68 23.65 3.77
CA LEU A 11 39.28 23.92 3.42
C LEU A 11 39.09 25.37 2.96
N LEU A 12 39.80 26.32 3.58
CA LEU A 12 39.68 27.76 3.30
C LEU A 12 40.13 28.15 1.89
N THR A 13 41.16 27.50 1.35
CA THR A 13 41.69 27.82 0.00
C THR A 13 40.75 27.38 -1.13
N VAL A 14 39.99 26.29 -0.93
CA VAL A 14 38.98 25.84 -1.91
C VAL A 14 37.74 26.75 -1.88
N LEU A 15 37.41 27.30 -0.70
CA LEU A 15 36.22 28.13 -0.48
C LEU A 15 36.29 29.51 -1.16
N GLU A 16 37.47 30.13 -1.30
CA GLU A 16 37.60 31.41 -2.02
C GLU A 16 37.34 31.29 -3.53
N THR A 17 37.48 30.09 -4.10
CA THR A 17 37.43 29.89 -5.56
C THR A 17 35.99 29.68 -6.09
N LEU A 18 35.04 29.26 -5.23
CA LEU A 18 33.76 28.71 -5.70
C LEU A 18 32.53 29.64 -5.62
N LYS A 19 32.64 30.83 -5.00
CA LYS A 19 31.58 31.88 -4.93
C LYS A 19 30.11 31.38 -4.86
N ARG A 20 29.82 30.35 -4.05
CA ARG A 20 28.47 29.74 -3.89
C ARG A 20 28.24 29.26 -2.45
N PRO A 21 26.97 29.16 -1.98
CA PRO A 21 26.63 29.04 -0.57
C PRO A 21 27.15 27.76 0.10
N LEU A 22 27.44 27.88 1.41
CA LEU A 22 28.07 26.90 2.29
C LEU A 22 27.47 25.48 2.20
N PHE A 23 28.33 24.46 2.13
CA PHE A 23 28.00 23.08 2.41
C PHE A 23 28.83 22.59 3.60
N ILE A 24 28.19 22.09 4.67
CA ILE A 24 28.89 21.41 5.76
C ILE A 24 28.79 19.91 5.50
N LEU A 25 29.93 19.26 5.28
CA LEU A 25 30.07 17.81 5.25
C LEU A 25 30.15 17.30 6.69
N SER A 26 29.29 16.36 7.07
CA SER A 26 29.52 15.49 8.21
C SER A 26 29.73 14.07 7.68
N ILE A 27 30.97 13.58 7.76
CA ILE A 27 31.32 12.18 7.49
C ILE A 27 31.30 11.49 8.85
N SER A 28 30.40 10.52 9.08
CA SER A 28 30.49 9.67 10.26
C SER A 28 31.54 8.59 10.01
N ASP A 29 32.59 8.54 10.83
CA ASP A 29 33.68 7.60 10.70
C ASP A 29 33.23 6.15 10.85
N THR A 30 33.37 5.34 9.79
CA THR A 30 33.56 3.87 9.88
C THR A 30 33.97 3.27 8.52
N PRO A 31 35.10 2.54 8.40
CA PRO A 31 35.50 1.85 7.15
C PRO A 31 35.33 0.31 7.24
N PRO A 32 35.40 -0.45 6.13
CA PRO A 32 34.62 -0.33 4.89
C PRO A 32 34.03 -1.68 4.44
N ARG A 33 32.76 -1.71 4.01
CA ARG A 33 32.16 -2.62 2.99
C ARG A 33 30.64 -2.37 2.94
N GLY A 34 30.19 -1.40 2.15
CA GLY A 34 28.75 -1.14 1.96
C GLY A 34 28.41 0.29 1.56
N ILE A 35 27.18 0.47 1.06
CA ILE A 35 26.55 1.74 0.66
C ILE A 35 26.78 2.80 1.74
N GLN A 36 27.37 3.94 1.37
CA GLN A 36 27.53 5.07 2.28
C GLN A 36 26.40 6.08 2.08
N THR A 37 25.69 6.38 3.17
CA THR A 37 24.66 7.42 3.18
C THR A 37 25.32 8.75 3.48
N VAL A 38 25.31 9.68 2.52
CA VAL A 38 25.80 11.05 2.73
C VAL A 38 24.58 11.95 2.94
N ARG A 39 24.49 12.59 4.12
CA ARG A 39 23.46 13.58 4.40
C ARG A 39 23.98 14.97 4.08
N PHE A 40 23.23 15.73 3.30
CA PHE A 40 23.46 17.14 3.06
C PHE A 40 22.41 17.94 3.85
N THR A 41 22.85 18.91 4.64
CA THR A 41 21.96 19.86 5.31
C THR A 41 22.12 21.22 4.63
N ASN A 42 21.04 21.74 4.07
CA ASN A 42 21.02 23.10 3.53
C ASN A 42 20.50 24.03 4.63
N PHE A 43 21.28 25.04 5.01
CA PHE A 43 20.78 26.16 5.80
C PHE A 43 20.41 27.27 4.83
N ASP A 44 19.11 27.43 4.58
CA ASP A 44 18.61 28.55 3.80
C ASP A 44 18.68 29.81 4.66
N THR A 45 19.83 30.48 4.69
CA THR A 45 19.97 31.77 5.37
C THR A 45 19.61 32.87 4.38
N ALA A 46 18.37 33.34 4.43
CA ALA A 46 18.07 34.70 4.01
C ALA A 46 19.04 35.64 4.75
N HIS A 47 19.85 36.39 4.01
CA HIS A 47 20.94 37.23 4.50
C HIS A 47 20.61 38.03 5.78
N PRO A 48 21.40 37.88 6.85
CA PRO A 48 21.73 39.00 7.73
C PRO A 48 23.17 39.46 7.42
N GLY A 49 23.35 40.77 7.24
CA GLY A 49 24.66 41.37 6.99
C GLY A 49 25.70 41.10 8.09
N PRO A 50 26.97 41.50 7.89
CA PRO A 50 28.08 41.13 8.75
C PRO A 50 28.07 41.98 10.02
N SER A 51 27.29 41.58 11.02
CA SER A 51 27.57 41.82 12.45
C SER A 51 26.37 41.39 13.28
N LYS A 52 26.45 40.18 13.84
CA LYS A 52 25.95 39.80 15.18
C LYS A 52 26.17 38.31 15.36
N LYS A 53 26.82 37.92 16.46
CA LYS A 53 26.85 36.53 16.93
C LYS A 53 25.39 36.09 17.10
N ALA A 54 24.90 35.17 16.28
CA ALA A 54 23.58 34.60 16.44
C ALA A 54 23.64 33.56 17.58
N ASP A 55 23.00 33.90 18.69
CA ASP A 55 22.68 33.00 19.80
C ASP A 55 21.69 31.94 19.30
N ILE A 56 22.01 30.65 19.49
CA ILE A 56 21.30 29.49 18.89
C ILE A 56 20.23 28.94 19.85
N SER A 57 19.85 29.66 20.90
CA SER A 57 18.92 29.13 21.89
C SER A 57 17.44 29.25 21.50
N HIS A 58 17.06 30.13 20.57
CA HIS A 58 15.65 30.31 20.17
C HIS A 58 15.45 30.66 18.68
N THR A 59 15.27 29.64 17.85
CA THR A 59 14.71 29.78 16.49
C THR A 59 13.44 28.92 16.38
N PRO A 60 12.30 29.45 15.91
CA PRO A 60 11.11 28.65 15.63
C PRO A 60 11.44 27.63 14.52
N ALA A 61 10.87 26.43 14.58
CA ALA A 61 11.02 25.39 13.58
C ALA A 61 10.49 25.86 12.19
N SER A 62 11.32 26.57 11.43
CA SER A 62 11.07 26.90 10.04
C SER A 62 11.81 25.89 9.16
N HIS A 63 11.04 24.97 8.58
CA HIS A 63 11.31 24.18 7.37
C HIS A 63 12.78 23.94 7.02
N ALA A 64 13.39 22.93 7.65
CA ALA A 64 14.64 22.35 7.13
C ALA A 64 14.29 21.40 5.97
N PHE A 65 14.72 21.74 4.75
CA PHE A 65 14.64 20.85 3.60
C PHE A 65 15.84 19.90 3.61
N TYR A 66 15.58 18.58 3.62
CA TYR A 66 16.62 17.56 3.64
C TYR A 66 16.71 16.88 2.28
N LYS A 67 17.68 17.29 1.45
CA LYS A 67 18.03 16.51 0.26
C LYS A 67 18.94 15.36 0.69
N THR A 68 18.41 14.13 0.58
CA THR A 68 19.21 12.92 0.74
C THR A 68 19.60 12.40 -0.63
N ALA A 69 20.90 12.19 -0.85
CA ALA A 69 21.41 11.52 -2.03
C ALA A 69 22.16 10.25 -1.60
N ILE A 70 21.93 9.16 -2.31
CA ILE A 70 22.68 7.91 -2.14
C ILE A 70 23.64 7.81 -3.33
N TYR A 71 24.94 7.74 -3.04
CA TYR A 71 25.96 7.53 -4.06
C TYR A 71 26.35 6.05 -4.09
N ASP A 72 26.14 5.40 -5.23
CA ASP A 72 26.66 4.06 -5.49
C ASP A 72 28.07 4.19 -6.08
N PHE A 73 29.06 3.87 -5.25
CA PHE A 73 30.48 3.93 -5.64
C PHE A 73 30.87 2.86 -6.67
N LYS A 74 30.14 1.75 -6.75
CA LYS A 74 30.44 0.66 -7.69
C LYS A 74 29.96 1.01 -9.09
N GLU A 75 28.75 1.55 -9.18
CA GLU A 75 28.12 1.91 -10.46
C GLU A 75 28.38 3.36 -10.88
N LYS A 76 29.03 4.16 -10.02
CA LYS A 76 29.25 5.62 -10.19
C LYS A 76 27.96 6.39 -10.46
N ARG A 77 26.85 6.00 -9.82
CA ARG A 77 25.53 6.61 -9.99
C ARG A 77 25.08 7.34 -8.73
N VAL A 78 24.41 8.47 -8.91
CA VAL A 78 23.80 9.26 -7.83
C VAL A 78 22.30 9.09 -7.90
N TRP A 79 21.69 8.59 -6.82
CA TRP A 79 20.24 8.55 -6.67
C TRP A 79 19.80 9.73 -5.80
N HIS A 80 18.91 10.56 -6.33
CA HIS A 80 18.31 11.68 -5.60
C HIS A 80 16.99 11.21 -4.98
N GLY A 81 16.88 11.28 -3.65
CA GLY A 81 15.60 11.14 -2.95
C GLY A 81 14.75 12.39 -3.15
N TRP A 82 13.45 12.21 -3.37
CA TRP A 82 12.51 13.32 -3.58
C TRP A 82 12.06 13.95 -2.26
N ASP A 83 11.94 15.28 -2.26
CA ASP A 83 11.21 16.05 -1.26
C ASP A 83 9.70 15.78 -1.44
N LEU A 84 9.05 15.19 -0.42
CA LEU A 84 7.59 15.15 -0.31
C LEU A 84 7.14 16.42 0.44
N VAL A 85 6.67 17.43 -0.29
CA VAL A 85 5.94 18.56 0.31
C VAL A 85 4.63 18.76 -0.45
N GLY A 86 3.58 18.09 0.02
CA GLY A 86 2.21 18.42 -0.34
C GLY A 86 1.76 19.68 0.39
N ARG A 87 1.29 20.69 -0.35
CA ARG A 87 0.54 21.81 0.23
C ARG A 87 -0.86 21.30 0.60
N TYR A 88 -1.17 21.22 1.89
CA TYR A 88 -2.56 21.13 2.35
C TYR A 88 -3.17 22.54 2.36
N PRO A 89 -4.40 22.75 1.85
CA PRO A 89 -5.12 23.98 2.10
C PRO A 89 -5.40 24.12 3.60
N LYS A 90 -5.22 25.33 4.14
CA LYS A 90 -5.55 25.66 5.53
C LYS A 90 -7.05 25.45 5.75
N LEU A 91 -7.43 24.46 6.57
CA LEU A 91 -8.77 24.34 7.12
C LEU A 91 -9.04 25.56 8.02
N ALA A 92 -9.95 26.43 7.60
CA ALA A 92 -10.44 27.52 8.42
C ALA A 92 -11.31 26.93 9.54
N SER A 93 -10.91 27.09 10.80
CA SER A 93 -11.74 26.72 11.94
C SER A 93 -12.94 27.66 12.03
N ARG A 94 -14.11 27.21 11.58
CA ARG A 94 -15.38 27.86 11.94
C ARG A 94 -15.89 27.22 13.23
N LYS A 95 -15.89 28.00 14.32
CA LYS A 95 -16.70 27.69 15.49
C LYS A 95 -18.14 28.04 15.16
N SER A 96 -19.03 27.06 15.17
CA SER A 96 -20.47 27.30 15.27
C SER A 96 -21.01 26.55 16.49
N ASN A 97 -21.43 27.32 17.49
CA ASN A 97 -22.41 26.86 18.46
C ASN A 97 -23.76 26.81 17.73
N ILE A 98 -24.51 25.72 17.88
CA ILE A 98 -25.97 25.70 18.08
C ILE A 98 -26.33 24.30 18.60
N SER A 99 -26.94 24.27 19.78
CA SER A 99 -27.76 23.15 20.23
C SER A 99 -29.15 23.27 19.62
N ASN A 100 -29.68 22.18 19.05
CA ASN A 100 -30.91 21.57 19.52
C ASN A 100 -31.24 20.32 18.71
N THR A 101 -31.59 19.29 19.47
CA THR A 101 -32.23 18.02 19.12
C THR A 101 -33.25 18.12 18.00
N VAL A 102 -33.01 17.33 16.95
CA VAL A 102 -34.05 16.58 16.23
C VAL A 102 -33.51 15.17 16.03
N SER A 103 -34.02 14.24 16.82
CA SER A 103 -33.88 12.81 16.61
C SER A 103 -34.69 12.40 15.38
N THR A 104 -34.07 12.44 14.21
CA THR A 104 -34.51 11.67 13.05
C THR A 104 -33.62 10.43 12.99
N GLU A 105 -34.21 9.26 13.21
CA GLU A 105 -33.62 7.99 12.79
C GLU A 105 -33.39 8.07 11.26
N MET A 106 -32.25 8.61 10.85
CA MET A 106 -31.83 8.51 9.47
C MET A 106 -31.62 7.03 9.19
N SER A 107 -32.40 6.51 8.24
CA SER A 107 -32.26 5.19 7.65
C SER A 107 -30.78 4.78 7.57
N LYS A 108 -30.41 3.73 8.33
CA LYS A 108 -29.10 3.07 8.32
C LYS A 108 -28.75 2.40 6.97
N THR A 109 -29.54 2.61 5.91
CA THR A 109 -29.25 2.01 4.61
C THR A 109 -28.05 2.73 4.01
N PRO A 110 -26.90 2.05 3.88
CA PRO A 110 -25.68 2.69 3.43
C PRO A 110 -25.80 3.05 1.94
N GLU A 111 -25.08 4.09 1.53
CA GLU A 111 -25.03 4.50 0.13
C GLU A 111 -23.58 4.39 -0.36
N LEU A 112 -23.21 3.17 -0.74
CA LEU A 112 -21.82 2.80 -1.05
C LEU A 112 -21.59 2.75 -2.55
N THR A 113 -20.50 3.34 -3.03
CA THR A 113 -19.99 3.12 -4.38
C THR A 113 -18.61 2.47 -4.30
N LEU A 114 -18.49 1.25 -4.82
CA LEU A 114 -17.22 0.52 -4.90
C LEU A 114 -16.58 0.73 -6.27
N TYR A 115 -15.40 1.35 -6.29
CA TYR A 115 -14.58 1.50 -7.48
C TYR A 115 -13.49 0.42 -7.50
N THR A 116 -13.65 -0.59 -8.35
CA THR A 116 -12.80 -1.80 -8.27
C THR A 116 -12.59 -2.48 -9.63
N GLY A 117 -11.87 -3.59 -9.61
CA GLY A 117 -11.64 -4.50 -10.74
C GLY A 117 -11.24 -5.89 -10.24
N GLN A 118 -11.18 -6.87 -11.14
CA GLN A 118 -10.92 -8.29 -10.81
C GLN A 118 -9.42 -8.55 -10.55
N THR A 119 -8.95 -8.01 -9.44
CA THR A 119 -7.57 -8.14 -8.98
C THR A 119 -7.54 -8.69 -7.55
N PRO A 120 -6.40 -9.19 -7.07
CA PRO A 120 -6.26 -9.67 -5.69
C PRO A 120 -6.75 -8.68 -4.62
N ASN A 121 -6.51 -7.38 -4.81
CA ASN A 121 -6.99 -6.35 -3.89
C ASN A 121 -8.44 -5.95 -4.14
N GLY A 122 -8.88 -5.98 -5.40
CA GLY A 122 -10.20 -5.49 -5.78
C GLY A 122 -11.35 -6.37 -5.29
N ILE A 123 -11.18 -7.70 -5.30
CA ILE A 123 -12.23 -8.64 -4.88
C ILE A 123 -12.48 -8.64 -3.37
N LYS A 124 -11.52 -8.16 -2.56
CA LYS A 124 -11.62 -8.15 -1.09
C LYS A 124 -12.86 -7.41 -0.61
N ILE A 125 -13.12 -6.25 -1.22
CA ILE A 125 -14.18 -5.36 -0.77
C ILE A 125 -15.55 -5.88 -1.22
N SER A 126 -15.67 -6.37 -2.45
CA SER A 126 -16.91 -6.98 -2.93
C SER A 126 -17.26 -8.26 -2.17
N ILE A 127 -16.27 -9.04 -1.73
CA ILE A 127 -16.45 -10.16 -0.79
C ILE A 127 -17.01 -9.67 0.55
N ALA A 128 -16.39 -8.67 1.16
CA ALA A 128 -16.86 -8.14 2.45
C ALA A 128 -18.29 -7.58 2.36
N LEU A 129 -18.58 -6.77 1.33
CA LEU A 129 -19.92 -6.23 1.08
C LEU A 129 -20.94 -7.35 0.87
N SER A 130 -20.58 -8.42 0.15
CA SER A 130 -21.46 -9.58 -0.05
C SER A 130 -21.70 -10.39 1.23
N LEU A 131 -20.71 -10.55 2.10
CA LEU A 131 -20.86 -11.28 3.37
C LEU A 131 -21.71 -10.49 4.37
N LEU A 132 -21.61 -9.16 4.35
CA LEU A 132 -22.43 -8.26 5.15
C LEU A 132 -23.82 -8.00 4.54
N SER A 133 -24.08 -8.47 3.32
CA SER A 133 -25.29 -8.16 2.56
C SER A 133 -25.55 -6.65 2.41
N LEU A 134 -24.47 -5.86 2.27
CA LEU A 134 -24.58 -4.41 2.12
C LEU A 134 -24.87 -4.06 0.65
N PRO A 135 -25.91 -3.24 0.37
CA PRO A 135 -26.15 -2.75 -0.97
C PRO A 135 -25.03 -1.78 -1.39
N TYR A 136 -24.61 -1.85 -2.65
CA TYR A 136 -23.60 -0.95 -3.19
C TYR A 136 -23.75 -0.79 -4.71
N THR A 137 -23.33 0.36 -5.23
CA THR A 137 -23.10 0.59 -6.65
C THR A 137 -21.71 0.08 -7.03
N HIS A 138 -21.65 -0.87 -7.96
CA HIS A 138 -20.40 -1.35 -8.53
C HIS A 138 -19.96 -0.43 -9.70
N ARG A 139 -18.80 0.23 -9.56
CA ARG A 139 -18.18 1.02 -10.63
C ARG A 139 -16.86 0.36 -11.06
N PRO A 140 -16.85 -0.43 -12.15
CA PRO A 140 -15.62 -1.03 -12.63
C PRO A 140 -14.64 0.06 -13.07
N ILE A 141 -13.35 -0.13 -12.80
CA ILE A 141 -12.27 0.76 -13.23
C ILE A 141 -11.39 0.04 -14.25
N SER A 142 -11.27 0.61 -15.44
CA SER A 142 -10.41 0.07 -16.49
C SER A 142 -8.93 0.40 -16.23
N LEU A 143 -8.20 -0.60 -15.75
CA LEU A 143 -6.76 -0.53 -15.58
C LEU A 143 -5.99 -0.39 -16.91
N PRO A 144 -6.35 -1.11 -17.99
CA PRO A 144 -5.66 -0.99 -19.28
C PRO A 144 -5.68 0.43 -19.84
N THR A 145 -6.80 1.14 -19.69
CA THR A 145 -6.95 2.53 -20.15
C THR A 145 -6.47 3.56 -19.13
N HIS A 146 -5.86 3.13 -18.03
CA HIS A 146 -5.38 4.00 -16.94
C HIS A 146 -6.47 4.90 -16.32
N GLU A 147 -7.73 4.44 -16.26
CA GLU A 147 -8.84 5.21 -15.69
C GLU A 147 -8.58 5.58 -14.21
N GLN A 148 -7.87 4.71 -13.47
CA GLN A 148 -7.42 4.95 -12.09
C GLN A 148 -6.43 6.12 -11.95
N LYS A 149 -5.93 6.67 -13.05
CA LYS A 149 -5.05 7.84 -13.09
C LYS A 149 -5.77 9.10 -13.61
N SER A 150 -7.06 9.03 -13.90
CA SER A 150 -7.86 10.19 -14.29
C SER A 150 -8.03 11.18 -13.13
N PRO A 151 -8.22 12.48 -13.39
CA PRO A 151 -8.40 13.48 -12.34
C PRO A 151 -9.56 13.17 -11.39
N TRP A 152 -10.68 12.67 -11.91
CA TRP A 152 -11.86 12.35 -11.09
C TRP A 152 -11.65 11.14 -10.18
N PHE A 153 -10.87 10.15 -10.61
CA PHE A 153 -10.54 9.02 -9.74
C PHE A 153 -9.51 9.41 -8.69
N ILE A 154 -8.52 10.24 -9.07
CA ILE A 154 -7.50 10.75 -8.16
C ILE A 154 -8.11 11.63 -7.06
N SER A 155 -9.20 12.34 -7.32
CA SER A 155 -9.92 13.07 -6.26
C SER A 155 -10.58 12.16 -5.22
N ILE A 156 -10.85 10.90 -5.56
CA ILE A 156 -11.35 9.88 -4.63
C ILE A 156 -10.18 9.15 -3.96
N ASN A 157 -9.20 8.72 -4.76
CA ASN A 157 -8.02 8.01 -4.31
C ASN A 157 -6.76 8.65 -4.91
N PRO A 158 -6.04 9.49 -4.14
CA PRO A 158 -4.82 10.15 -4.59
C PRO A 158 -3.67 9.21 -5.00
N ASN A 159 -3.64 7.98 -4.48
CA ASN A 159 -2.68 6.94 -4.89
C ASN A 159 -2.98 6.45 -6.33
N GLY A 160 -4.20 6.66 -6.82
CA GLY A 160 -4.65 6.25 -8.15
C GLY A 160 -4.54 4.74 -8.33
N ARG A 161 -5.05 3.98 -7.35
CA ARG A 161 -5.08 2.51 -7.30
C ARG A 161 -6.49 2.05 -6.92
N ILE A 162 -6.86 0.85 -7.36
CA ILE A 162 -8.06 0.18 -6.84
C ILE A 162 -7.68 -0.73 -5.66
N PRO A 163 -8.65 -1.09 -4.79
CA PRO A 163 -10.00 -0.55 -4.71
C PRO A 163 -10.06 0.84 -4.06
N ALA A 164 -11.15 1.55 -4.30
CA ALA A 164 -11.59 2.70 -3.52
C ALA A 164 -13.09 2.56 -3.23
N LEU A 165 -13.56 3.14 -2.13
CA LEU A 165 -14.97 3.15 -1.73
C LEU A 165 -15.37 4.60 -1.43
N THR A 166 -16.53 5.01 -1.92
CA THR A 166 -17.21 6.20 -1.43
C THR A 166 -18.41 5.76 -0.63
N ASP A 167 -18.51 6.27 0.59
CA ASP A 167 -19.73 6.24 1.38
C ASP A 167 -20.38 7.62 1.31
N HIS A 168 -21.53 7.71 0.64
CA HIS A 168 -22.22 8.98 0.42
C HIS A 168 -23.04 9.42 1.63
N ARG A 169 -23.33 8.48 2.54
CA ARG A 169 -24.08 8.74 3.78
C ARG A 169 -23.43 7.99 4.94
N PRO A 170 -22.17 8.35 5.29
CA PRO A 170 -21.51 7.74 6.42
C PRO A 170 -22.27 8.05 7.72
N PRO A 171 -21.98 7.34 8.83
CA PRO A 171 -22.57 7.65 10.11
C PRO A 171 -22.39 9.13 10.49
N SER A 172 -23.37 9.67 11.22
CA SER A 172 -23.58 11.10 11.48
C SER A 172 -22.40 11.87 12.10
N SER A 173 -21.34 11.19 12.53
CA SER A 173 -20.08 11.82 12.93
C SER A 173 -19.26 12.39 11.78
N LEU A 174 -19.63 12.12 10.52
CA LEU A 174 -18.99 12.65 9.32
C LEU A 174 -20.00 13.51 8.54
N ASP A 175 -19.74 14.81 8.41
CA ASP A 175 -20.66 15.79 7.80
C ASP A 175 -20.64 15.78 6.25
N GLU A 176 -19.77 14.98 5.64
CA GLU A 176 -19.55 14.90 4.19
C GLU A 176 -19.36 13.43 3.74
N PRO A 177 -19.61 13.11 2.45
CA PRO A 177 -19.25 11.81 1.89
C PRO A 177 -17.81 11.42 2.21
N LEU A 178 -17.60 10.16 2.63
CA LEU A 178 -16.29 9.63 2.93
C LEU A 178 -15.73 8.91 1.71
N HIS A 179 -14.65 9.46 1.14
CA HIS A 179 -13.78 8.73 0.22
C HIS A 179 -12.72 7.97 1.02
N ILE A 180 -12.66 6.64 0.84
CA ILE A 180 -11.70 5.79 1.52
C ILE A 180 -10.96 4.89 0.52
N MET A 181 -9.64 4.86 0.64
CA MET A 181 -8.70 4.08 -0.17
C MET A 181 -7.93 3.09 0.70
N GLU A 182 -7.18 2.20 0.05
CA GLU A 182 -6.46 1.07 0.64
C GLU A 182 -7.39 -0.04 1.15
N SER A 183 -7.27 -1.23 0.53
CA SER A 183 -8.18 -2.35 0.81
C SER A 183 -8.28 -2.73 2.29
N GLY A 184 -7.18 -2.65 3.05
CA GLY A 184 -7.19 -2.93 4.50
C GLY A 184 -7.96 -1.88 5.30
N ALA A 185 -7.80 -0.60 4.97
CA ALA A 185 -8.53 0.49 5.62
C ALA A 185 -10.02 0.43 5.29
N ILE A 186 -10.38 0.14 4.03
CA ILE A 186 -11.79 -0.05 3.62
C ILE A 186 -12.42 -1.21 4.39
N LEU A 187 -11.73 -2.35 4.53
CA LEU A 187 -12.26 -3.49 5.31
C LEU A 187 -12.46 -3.13 6.78
N LEU A 188 -11.50 -2.42 7.39
CA LEU A 188 -11.62 -1.95 8.77
C LEU A 188 -12.79 -0.97 8.95
N TYR A 189 -12.99 -0.07 7.98
CA TYR A 189 -14.13 0.85 7.97
C TYR A 189 -15.46 0.11 7.90
N LEU A 190 -15.59 -0.86 6.99
CA LEU A 190 -16.82 -1.64 6.83
C LEU A 190 -17.19 -2.42 8.09
N VAL A 191 -16.21 -3.05 8.78
CA VAL A 191 -16.51 -3.77 10.03
C VAL A 191 -16.85 -2.82 11.17
N ASP A 192 -16.17 -1.68 11.25
CA ASP A 192 -16.45 -0.71 12.30
C ASP A 192 -17.83 -0.07 12.14
N THR A 193 -18.23 0.17 10.90
CA THR A 193 -19.37 1.02 10.57
C THR A 193 -20.66 0.23 10.34
N TYR A 194 -20.54 -0.97 9.76
CA TYR A 194 -21.68 -1.70 9.21
C TYR A 194 -21.75 -3.17 9.63
N ASP A 195 -20.79 -3.66 10.43
CA ASP A 195 -20.81 -5.02 10.96
C ASP A 195 -21.26 -5.07 12.43
N ASP A 196 -22.45 -4.51 12.70
CA ASP A 196 -23.05 -4.43 14.04
C ASP A 196 -23.11 -5.80 14.76
N GLU A 197 -23.20 -6.89 13.99
CA GLU A 197 -23.29 -8.28 14.49
C GLU A 197 -21.93 -9.01 14.51
N ASN A 198 -20.82 -8.37 14.15
CA ASN A 198 -19.48 -8.97 14.04
C ASN A 198 -19.44 -10.24 13.17
N LYS A 199 -20.16 -10.25 12.04
CA LYS A 199 -20.22 -11.33 11.05
C LYS A 199 -18.87 -11.60 10.41
N ILE A 200 -18.09 -10.56 10.13
CA ILE A 200 -16.74 -10.65 9.55
C ILE A 200 -15.69 -9.82 10.33
N GLY A 201 -16.11 -9.18 11.41
CA GLY A 201 -15.27 -8.50 12.39
C GLY A 201 -15.28 -9.18 13.76
N PHE A 202 -14.66 -8.50 14.72
CA PHE A 202 -14.69 -8.83 16.14
C PHE A 202 -14.94 -7.55 16.92
N GLU A 203 -15.52 -7.68 18.12
CA GLU A 203 -15.78 -6.54 18.99
C GLU A 203 -14.48 -5.77 19.30
N LYS A 204 -14.50 -4.46 19.10
CA LYS A 204 -13.34 -3.59 19.32
C LYS A 204 -12.78 -3.74 20.74
N GLY A 205 -11.46 -3.83 20.85
CA GLY A 205 -10.77 -3.96 22.14
C GLY A 205 -10.61 -5.40 22.63
N THR A 206 -11.28 -6.38 22.01
CA THR A 206 -11.03 -7.80 22.29
C THR A 206 -9.68 -8.27 21.76
N ARG A 207 -9.22 -9.44 22.24
CA ARG A 207 -8.00 -10.07 21.74
C ARG A 207 -8.12 -10.39 20.25
N GLU A 208 -9.24 -10.96 19.84
CA GLU A 208 -9.54 -11.39 18.48
C GLU A 208 -9.56 -10.20 17.52
N TYR A 209 -10.08 -9.05 17.94
CA TYR A 209 -10.02 -7.82 17.15
C TYR A 209 -8.57 -7.42 16.84
N TRP A 210 -7.69 -7.41 17.84
CA TRP A 210 -6.29 -7.05 17.62
C TRP A 210 -5.50 -8.10 16.84
N GLU A 211 -5.81 -9.40 17.01
CA GLU A 211 -5.27 -10.45 16.15
C GLU A 211 -5.73 -10.27 14.69
N MET A 212 -7.01 -9.97 14.47
CA MET A 212 -7.55 -9.68 13.13
C MET A 212 -6.84 -8.50 12.49
N VAL A 213 -6.69 -7.38 13.21
CA VAL A 213 -5.95 -6.19 12.73
C VAL A 213 -4.50 -6.58 12.39
N GLN A 214 -3.82 -7.33 13.25
CA GLN A 214 -2.45 -7.80 13.00
C GLN A 214 -2.35 -8.57 11.68
N TRP A 215 -3.26 -9.51 11.41
CA TRP A 215 -3.25 -10.31 10.18
C TRP A 215 -3.65 -9.51 8.94
N VAL A 216 -4.50 -8.49 9.09
CA VAL A 216 -4.76 -7.52 8.02
C VAL A 216 -3.47 -6.79 7.65
N PHE A 217 -2.79 -6.20 8.62
CA PHE A 217 -1.53 -5.49 8.35
C PHE A 217 -0.40 -6.41 7.87
N TRP A 218 -0.32 -7.65 8.37
CA TRP A 218 0.61 -8.66 7.88
C TRP A 218 0.39 -8.94 6.38
N GLN A 219 -0.86 -9.03 5.94
CA GLN A 219 -1.17 -9.21 4.54
C GLN A 219 -0.78 -7.97 3.72
N ASN A 220 -1.16 -6.77 4.20
CA ASN A 220 -0.95 -5.51 3.48
C ASN A 220 0.53 -5.14 3.34
N ALA A 221 1.36 -5.44 4.34
CA ALA A 221 2.80 -5.12 4.35
C ALA A 221 3.71 -6.29 3.95
N GLY A 222 3.19 -7.53 4.01
CA GLY A 222 3.93 -8.75 3.71
C GLY A 222 3.41 -9.42 2.45
N LEU A 223 2.45 -10.34 2.60
CA LEU A 223 2.02 -11.27 1.54
C LEU A 223 1.66 -10.56 0.23
N GLY A 224 0.83 -9.51 0.29
CA GLY A 224 0.37 -8.81 -0.89
C GLY A 224 1.49 -8.20 -1.73
N PRO A 225 2.30 -7.28 -1.17
CA PRO A 225 3.42 -6.69 -1.89
C PRO A 225 4.44 -7.71 -2.40
N MET A 226 4.78 -8.72 -1.60
CA MET A 226 5.78 -9.73 -1.99
C MET A 226 5.29 -10.60 -3.15
N GLN A 227 4.04 -11.07 -3.11
CA GLN A 227 3.45 -11.82 -4.22
C GLN A 227 3.25 -10.94 -5.47
N GLY A 228 2.93 -9.66 -5.28
CA GLY A 228 2.88 -8.69 -6.38
C GLY A 228 4.22 -8.53 -7.11
N GLN A 229 5.33 -8.51 -6.36
CA GLN A 229 6.66 -8.50 -6.95
C GLN A 229 7.01 -9.84 -7.62
N ALA A 230 6.64 -10.97 -7.01
CA ALA A 230 6.80 -12.29 -7.64
C ALA A 230 6.07 -12.34 -8.99
N ASN A 231 4.81 -11.90 -9.07
CA ASN A 231 4.07 -11.76 -10.33
C ASN A 231 4.85 -10.94 -11.37
N HIS A 232 5.37 -9.78 -10.97
CA HIS A 232 6.12 -8.92 -11.88
C HIS A 232 7.35 -9.62 -12.46
N PHE A 233 8.21 -10.17 -11.62
CA PHE A 233 9.42 -10.82 -12.10
C PHE A 233 9.15 -12.11 -12.86
N VAL A 234 8.12 -12.88 -12.48
CA VAL A 234 7.78 -14.15 -13.13
C VAL A 234 7.15 -13.94 -14.51
N ARG A 235 6.25 -12.97 -14.66
CA ARG A 235 5.39 -12.84 -15.87
C ARG A 235 5.55 -11.54 -16.66
N TYR A 236 5.85 -10.44 -15.99
CA TYR A 236 5.70 -9.10 -16.59
C TYR A 236 7.02 -8.36 -16.86
N ALA A 237 8.13 -8.78 -16.25
CA ALA A 237 9.43 -8.20 -16.54
C ALA A 237 9.79 -8.42 -18.03
N GLY A 238 10.31 -7.39 -18.68
CA GLY A 238 10.73 -7.46 -20.09
C GLY A 238 11.96 -8.35 -20.32
N GLU A 239 12.68 -8.69 -19.25
CA GLU A 239 13.87 -9.52 -19.24
C GLU A 239 13.78 -10.57 -18.12
N ASP A 240 14.47 -11.70 -18.29
CA ASP A 240 14.54 -12.73 -17.26
C ASP A 240 15.58 -12.37 -16.17
N ILE A 241 15.10 -11.81 -15.06
CA ILE A 241 15.93 -11.43 -13.92
C ILE A 241 15.81 -12.50 -12.83
N ARG A 242 16.63 -13.56 -12.94
CA ARG A 242 16.60 -14.71 -12.02
C ARG A 242 16.66 -14.33 -10.54
N TYR A 243 17.56 -13.43 -10.15
CA TYR A 243 17.66 -12.98 -8.75
C TYR A 243 16.34 -12.37 -8.23
N GLY A 244 15.67 -11.56 -9.05
CA GLY A 244 14.39 -10.95 -8.69
C GLY A 244 13.29 -11.99 -8.54
N LYS A 245 13.18 -12.91 -9.51
CA LYS A 245 12.25 -14.06 -9.44
C LYS A 245 12.47 -14.87 -8.17
N ASP A 246 13.69 -15.37 -7.97
CA ASP A 246 14.03 -16.25 -6.85
C ASP A 246 13.78 -15.54 -5.51
N ARG A 247 14.18 -14.27 -5.38
CA ARG A 247 13.96 -13.49 -4.15
C ARG A 247 12.48 -13.40 -3.77
N TYR A 248 11.62 -12.97 -4.70
CA TYR A 248 10.22 -12.71 -4.37
C TYR A 248 9.35 -13.96 -4.36
N VAL A 249 9.67 -14.98 -5.17
CA VAL A 249 9.01 -16.29 -5.07
C VAL A 249 9.35 -16.95 -3.73
N ASN A 250 10.62 -16.96 -3.31
CA ASN A 250 11.01 -17.56 -2.04
C ASN A 250 10.42 -16.83 -0.83
N GLU A 251 10.40 -15.49 -0.85
CA GLU A 251 9.77 -14.72 0.23
C GLU A 251 8.25 -14.96 0.28
N THR A 252 7.59 -15.05 -0.88
CA THR A 252 6.16 -15.38 -0.93
C THR A 252 5.90 -16.79 -0.37
N ARG A 253 6.72 -17.79 -0.72
CA ARG A 253 6.66 -19.14 -0.12
C ARG A 253 6.87 -19.11 1.38
N ARG A 254 7.82 -18.32 1.88
CA ARG A 254 8.06 -18.14 3.33
C ARG A 254 6.82 -17.57 4.02
N LEU A 255 6.13 -16.61 3.40
CA LEU A 255 4.89 -16.03 3.94
C LEU A 255 3.73 -17.04 3.93
N TYR A 256 3.63 -17.91 2.92
CA TYR A 256 2.69 -19.04 2.97
C TYR A 256 3.03 -20.04 4.07
N SER A 257 4.31 -20.28 4.37
CA SER A 257 4.71 -21.08 5.54
C SER A 257 4.25 -20.46 6.86
N VAL A 258 4.29 -19.13 6.98
CA VAL A 258 3.75 -18.43 8.17
C VAL A 258 2.24 -18.61 8.29
N LEU A 259 1.52 -18.55 7.17
CA LEU A 259 0.07 -18.79 7.14
C LEU A 259 -0.27 -20.25 7.48
N GLU A 260 0.49 -21.21 6.95
CA GLU A 260 0.35 -22.65 7.25
C GLU A 260 0.48 -22.90 8.76
N THR A 261 1.54 -22.38 9.40
CA THR A 261 1.74 -22.49 10.86
C THR A 261 0.64 -21.78 11.64
N ARG A 262 0.12 -20.65 11.16
CA ARG A 262 -1.00 -19.97 11.81
C ARG A 262 -2.25 -20.85 11.77
N LEU A 263 -2.59 -21.41 10.60
CA LEU A 263 -3.75 -22.26 10.45
C LEU A 263 -3.62 -23.54 11.27
N GLU A 264 -2.43 -24.12 11.38
CA GLU A 264 -2.14 -25.23 12.31
C GLU A 264 -2.41 -24.85 13.77
N SER A 265 -1.94 -23.68 14.20
CA SER A 265 -2.19 -23.19 15.55
C SER A 265 -3.68 -22.95 15.83
N GLN A 266 -4.45 -22.52 14.83
CA GLN A 266 -5.90 -22.32 14.95
C GLN A 266 -6.65 -23.66 14.96
N GLU A 267 -6.21 -24.63 14.14
CA GLU A 267 -6.72 -26.00 14.14
C GLU A 267 -6.56 -26.68 15.51
N GLY A 268 -5.39 -26.52 16.15
CA GLY A 268 -5.17 -26.99 17.52
C GLY A 268 -6.11 -26.38 18.57
N LYS A 269 -6.79 -25.26 18.24
CA LYS A 269 -7.81 -24.59 19.06
C LYS A 269 -9.24 -24.91 18.59
N GLY A 270 -9.42 -25.83 17.64
CA GLY A 270 -10.72 -26.18 17.08
C GLY A 270 -11.23 -25.21 16.00
N SER A 271 -10.40 -24.28 15.53
CA SER A 271 -10.75 -23.33 14.47
C SER A 271 -10.18 -23.74 13.11
N ARG A 272 -10.78 -23.23 12.04
CA ARG A 272 -10.32 -23.43 10.66
C ARG A 272 -10.09 -22.11 9.91
N TRP A 273 -10.01 -21.01 10.65
CA TRP A 273 -9.90 -19.65 10.13
C TRP A 273 -8.64 -18.98 10.66
N VAL A 274 -8.23 -17.88 10.03
CA VAL A 274 -7.00 -17.18 10.43
C VAL A 274 -7.10 -16.60 11.85
N VAL A 275 -8.29 -16.16 12.27
CA VAL A 275 -8.55 -15.64 13.63
C VAL A 275 -9.90 -16.12 14.12
N GLY A 276 -9.99 -16.45 15.41
CA GLY A 276 -11.25 -16.83 16.05
C GLY A 276 -11.81 -18.12 15.47
N ASP A 277 -13.13 -18.27 15.42
CA ASP A 277 -13.85 -19.47 15.02
C ASP A 277 -14.70 -19.30 13.76
N ARG A 278 -14.59 -18.14 13.09
CA ARG A 278 -15.36 -17.76 11.89
C ARG A 278 -14.51 -16.98 10.90
N ILE A 279 -15.04 -16.81 9.69
CA ILE A 279 -14.45 -15.95 8.66
C ILE A 279 -14.36 -14.53 9.21
N SER A 280 -13.22 -13.88 8.99
CA SER A 280 -13.04 -12.47 9.29
C SER A 280 -12.42 -11.70 8.13
N ILE A 281 -12.28 -10.38 8.26
CA ILE A 281 -11.52 -9.58 7.28
C ILE A 281 -10.04 -9.99 7.19
N ALA A 282 -9.48 -10.67 8.20
CA ALA A 282 -8.16 -11.28 8.10
C ALA A 282 -8.13 -12.39 7.04
N ASP A 283 -9.15 -13.26 7.01
CA ASP A 283 -9.29 -14.28 5.98
C ASP A 283 -9.54 -13.64 4.61
N ILE A 284 -10.46 -12.67 4.52
CA ILE A 284 -10.83 -12.00 3.26
C ILE A 284 -9.62 -11.34 2.60
N THR A 285 -8.81 -10.61 3.37
CA THR A 285 -7.67 -9.89 2.80
C THR A 285 -6.56 -10.83 2.32
N ILE A 286 -6.32 -11.94 3.04
CA ILE A 286 -5.33 -12.96 2.65
C ILE A 286 -5.84 -13.74 1.44
N PHE A 287 -7.13 -14.10 1.45
CA PHE A 287 -7.76 -14.89 0.39
C PHE A 287 -7.69 -14.18 -0.97
N GLY A 288 -7.83 -12.84 -0.96
CA GLY A 288 -7.65 -12.01 -2.14
C GLY A 288 -6.36 -12.32 -2.91
N TRP A 289 -5.27 -12.67 -2.22
CA TRP A 289 -3.99 -13.05 -2.86
C TRP A 289 -3.80 -14.57 -3.00
N ALA A 290 -4.29 -15.36 -2.04
CA ALA A 290 -4.13 -16.82 -2.06
C ALA A 290 -4.84 -17.52 -3.23
N VAL A 291 -5.93 -16.94 -3.74
CA VAL A 291 -6.63 -17.44 -4.94
C VAL A 291 -5.80 -17.24 -6.23
N PHE A 292 -4.74 -16.43 -6.18
CA PHE A 292 -3.83 -16.17 -7.30
C PHE A 292 -2.38 -16.60 -6.99
N ALA A 293 -2.16 -17.53 -6.06
CA ALA A 293 -0.83 -17.97 -5.65
C ALA A 293 -0.04 -18.59 -6.82
N GLU A 294 -0.68 -19.48 -7.57
CA GLU A 294 -0.09 -20.20 -8.69
C GLU A 294 0.28 -19.26 -9.83
N TRP A 295 -0.49 -18.17 -10.02
CA TRP A 295 -0.18 -17.13 -10.98
C TRP A 295 1.17 -16.45 -10.68
N ALA A 296 1.57 -16.38 -9.41
CA ALA A 296 2.85 -15.83 -8.96
C ALA A 296 4.01 -16.83 -9.06
N GLY A 297 3.80 -18.01 -9.64
CA GLY A 297 4.78 -19.09 -9.63
C GLY A 297 4.94 -19.75 -8.26
N VAL A 298 3.97 -19.57 -7.37
CA VAL A 298 3.98 -20.13 -6.01
C VAL A 298 2.94 -21.23 -5.93
N GLY A 299 3.37 -22.46 -6.19
CA GLY A 299 2.56 -23.65 -5.94
C GLY A 299 2.35 -23.88 -4.44
N LEU A 300 1.15 -24.33 -4.07
CA LEU A 300 0.77 -24.57 -2.68
C LEU A 300 1.09 -26.00 -2.18
N GLU A 301 1.95 -26.73 -2.89
CA GLU A 301 2.43 -28.04 -2.45
C GLU A 301 3.21 -27.90 -1.14
N GLY A 302 2.85 -28.71 -0.14
CA GLY A 302 3.39 -28.64 1.22
C GLY A 302 2.72 -27.61 2.13
N PHE A 303 1.70 -26.89 1.65
CA PHE A 303 0.86 -25.97 2.45
C PHE A 303 -0.58 -26.49 2.52
N GLU A 304 -0.73 -27.69 3.11
CA GLU A 304 -1.98 -28.45 3.13
C GLU A 304 -3.12 -27.70 3.81
N ARG A 305 -2.86 -27.01 4.92
CA ARG A 305 -3.88 -26.23 5.62
C ARG A 305 -4.23 -24.97 4.87
N VAL A 306 -3.26 -24.32 4.22
CA VAL A 306 -3.55 -23.20 3.31
C VAL A 306 -4.47 -23.65 2.17
N ARG A 307 -4.22 -24.81 1.55
CA ARG A 307 -5.11 -25.35 0.50
C ARG A 307 -6.52 -25.62 1.03
N ALA A 308 -6.64 -26.32 2.16
CA ALA A 308 -7.93 -26.63 2.76
C ALA A 308 -8.69 -25.37 3.21
N TRP A 309 -7.99 -24.37 3.74
CA TRP A 309 -8.58 -23.07 4.09
C TRP A 309 -9.03 -22.30 2.83
N ARG A 310 -8.22 -22.30 1.76
CA ARG A 310 -8.59 -21.66 0.49
C ARG A 310 -9.83 -22.30 -0.11
N GLU A 311 -9.89 -23.62 -0.19
CA GLU A 311 -11.06 -24.36 -0.69
C GLU A 311 -12.31 -24.07 0.14
N ARG A 312 -12.15 -23.98 1.47
CA ARG A 312 -13.24 -23.59 2.37
C ARG A 312 -13.74 -22.18 2.09
N MET A 313 -12.85 -21.21 1.91
CA MET A 313 -13.20 -19.85 1.53
C MET A 313 -13.95 -19.82 0.19
N GLU A 314 -13.50 -20.58 -0.81
CA GLU A 314 -14.17 -20.66 -2.12
C GLU A 314 -15.56 -21.28 -2.07
N GLY A 315 -15.81 -22.18 -1.10
CA GLY A 315 -17.11 -22.81 -0.88
C GLY A 315 -18.14 -21.92 -0.17
N VAL A 316 -17.76 -20.73 0.31
CA VAL A 316 -18.67 -19.81 0.99
C VAL A 316 -19.42 -18.97 -0.05
N GLU A 317 -20.75 -19.07 -0.08
CA GLU A 317 -21.59 -18.40 -1.07
C GLU A 317 -21.35 -16.88 -1.16
N GLY A 318 -21.19 -16.18 -0.03
CA GLY A 318 -20.88 -14.74 -0.03
C GLY A 318 -19.49 -14.43 -0.59
N VAL A 319 -18.50 -15.30 -0.38
CA VAL A 319 -17.17 -15.16 -0.98
C VAL A 319 -17.24 -15.37 -2.49
N LYS A 320 -17.95 -16.41 -2.93
CA LYS A 320 -18.16 -16.70 -4.36
C LYS A 320 -18.85 -15.52 -5.06
N ARG A 321 -19.98 -15.05 -4.53
CA ARG A 321 -20.72 -13.91 -5.07
C ARG A 321 -19.89 -12.63 -5.13
N GLY A 322 -19.15 -12.33 -4.06
CA GLY A 322 -18.32 -11.13 -4.01
C GLY A 322 -17.05 -11.23 -4.85
N ARG A 323 -16.51 -12.43 -5.10
CA ARG A 323 -15.39 -12.63 -6.03
C ARG A 323 -15.86 -12.47 -7.47
N ASP A 324 -16.98 -13.07 -7.83
CA ASP A 324 -17.46 -13.22 -9.21
C ASP A 324 -18.42 -12.09 -9.63
N VAL A 325 -18.07 -10.83 -9.31
CA VAL A 325 -18.90 -9.64 -9.63
C VAL A 325 -19.11 -9.49 -11.15
N GLU A 326 -20.36 -9.29 -11.55
CA GLU A 326 -20.77 -9.17 -12.96
C GLU A 326 -20.05 -8.05 -13.73
N GLY A 327 -19.80 -8.30 -15.01
CA GLY A 327 -19.13 -7.36 -15.93
C GLY A 327 -17.61 -7.26 -15.76
N ALA A 328 -17.03 -7.99 -14.81
CA ALA A 328 -15.62 -7.89 -14.48
C ALA A 328 -14.85 -9.09 -15.05
N LYS A 329 -14.00 -8.86 -16.06
CA LYS A 329 -13.09 -9.89 -16.63
C LYS A 329 -11.93 -10.12 -15.64
N GLY A 330 -11.73 -11.35 -15.17
CA GLY A 330 -10.72 -11.70 -14.18
C GLY A 330 -9.81 -12.86 -14.58
N LEU A 331 -8.68 -12.99 -13.88
CA LEU A 331 -7.64 -14.00 -14.18
C LEU A 331 -8.07 -15.46 -13.91
N ARG A 332 -9.11 -15.68 -13.09
CA ARG A 332 -9.49 -17.05 -12.67
C ARG A 332 -9.99 -17.94 -13.81
N GLY A 333 -10.67 -17.36 -14.81
CA GLY A 333 -11.14 -18.11 -15.99
C GLY A 333 -10.02 -18.53 -16.95
N VAL A 334 -8.79 -18.05 -16.73
CA VAL A 334 -7.62 -18.38 -17.55
C VAL A 334 -6.59 -19.24 -16.79
N ILE A 335 -6.60 -19.23 -15.45
CA ILE A 335 -5.68 -20.04 -14.64
C ILE A 335 -5.89 -21.53 -14.91
N GLY A 336 -4.81 -22.24 -15.25
CA GLY A 336 -4.82 -23.65 -15.64
C GLY A 336 -4.92 -23.90 -17.15
N ASP A 337 -5.26 -22.88 -17.95
CA ASP A 337 -5.28 -22.95 -19.42
C ASP A 337 -4.04 -22.23 -19.98
N ARG A 338 -3.01 -23.00 -20.34
CA ARG A 338 -1.70 -22.46 -20.73
C ARG A 338 -1.75 -21.46 -21.89
N GLU A 339 -2.68 -21.61 -22.82
CA GLU A 339 -2.81 -20.72 -23.97
C GLU A 339 -3.39 -19.37 -23.52
N LYS A 340 -4.51 -19.41 -22.78
CA LYS A 340 -5.14 -18.19 -22.25
C LYS A 340 -4.27 -17.48 -21.21
N GLU A 341 -3.52 -18.24 -20.40
CA GLU A 341 -2.55 -17.63 -19.47
C GLU A 341 -1.50 -16.83 -20.20
N ARG A 342 -0.98 -17.33 -21.34
CA ARG A 342 0.02 -16.64 -22.16
C ARG A 342 -0.53 -15.36 -22.79
N GLU A 343 -1.74 -15.41 -23.35
CA GLU A 343 -2.38 -14.23 -23.94
C GLU A 343 -2.54 -13.11 -22.91
N VAL A 344 -3.08 -13.45 -21.73
CA VAL A 344 -3.27 -12.51 -20.62
C VAL A 344 -1.93 -12.01 -20.07
N GLU A 345 -0.92 -12.87 -19.99
CA GLU A 345 0.43 -12.49 -19.59
C GLU A 345 1.05 -11.48 -20.56
N GLU A 346 0.97 -11.72 -21.87
CA GLU A 346 1.52 -10.82 -22.90
C GLU A 346 0.81 -9.46 -22.91
N GLU A 347 -0.53 -9.45 -22.81
CA GLU A 347 -1.30 -8.21 -22.70
C GLU A 347 -0.90 -7.43 -21.44
N SER A 348 -0.83 -8.11 -20.29
CA SER A 348 -0.44 -7.51 -19.01
C SER A 348 1.00 -6.99 -19.04
N ARG A 349 1.93 -7.74 -19.63
CA ARG A 349 3.33 -7.35 -19.79
C ARG A 349 3.44 -6.08 -20.63
N ARG A 350 2.77 -6.03 -21.78
CA ARG A 350 2.77 -4.85 -22.66
C ARG A 350 2.25 -3.63 -21.90
N TRP A 351 1.11 -3.75 -21.24
CA TRP A 351 0.52 -2.67 -20.46
C TRP A 351 1.43 -2.16 -19.34
N ILE A 352 2.06 -3.07 -18.58
CA ILE A 352 2.99 -2.71 -17.50
C ILE A 352 4.21 -1.96 -18.04
N LEU A 353 4.85 -2.48 -19.09
CA LEU A 353 6.05 -1.87 -19.67
C LEU A 353 5.76 -0.50 -20.29
N GLU A 354 4.62 -0.34 -20.96
CA GLU A 354 4.15 0.97 -21.45
C GLU A 354 3.88 1.94 -20.30
N GLY A 355 3.26 1.47 -19.22
CA GLY A 355 3.04 2.26 -18.00
C GLY A 355 4.36 2.75 -17.41
N MET A 356 5.34 1.86 -17.25
CA MET A 356 6.68 2.20 -16.75
C MET A 356 7.39 3.21 -17.65
N LYS A 357 7.29 3.07 -18.97
CA LYS A 357 7.85 4.02 -19.93
C LYS A 357 7.22 5.41 -19.78
N ARG A 358 5.88 5.49 -19.74
CA ARG A 358 5.14 6.74 -19.53
C ARG A 358 5.52 7.42 -18.21
N ASP A 359 5.66 6.65 -17.13
CA ASP A 359 6.06 7.19 -15.82
C ASP A 359 7.50 7.70 -15.82
N ALA A 360 8.39 7.07 -16.61
CA ALA A 360 9.76 7.55 -16.78
C ALA A 360 9.82 8.85 -17.60
N GLU A 361 8.96 9.01 -18.61
CA GLU A 361 8.86 10.22 -19.46
C GLU A 361 8.24 11.43 -18.73
N ARG A 362 7.53 11.21 -17.63
CA ARG A 362 6.97 12.28 -16.78
C ARG A 362 8.00 12.90 -15.82
N LYS A 363 9.19 12.31 -15.69
CA LYS A 363 10.31 12.83 -14.91
C LYS A 363 11.14 13.78 -15.75
#